data_AF-A0AAD8BMU7-F1
#
_entry.id   AF-A0AAD8BMU7-F1
#
_cell.length_a   1.000
_cell.length_b   1.000
_cell.length_c   1.000
_cell.angle_alpha   90.00
_cell.angle_beta   90.00
_cell.angle_gamma   90.00
#
_symmetry.space_group_name_H-M   'P 1'
#
loop_
_entity.id
_entity.type
_entity.pdbx_description
1 polymer ?
#
loop_
_entity_poly.entity_id
_entity_poly.type
_entity_poly.pdbx_seq_one_letter_code
_entity_poly.pdbx_strand_id
1 'polypeptide(L)'
;MDSDSDYQPKTDVDSSDDEVWELIDSSDDKNIPPNSTLNATQPNINYEYDVLDTMPEAPASFLPERVPGIQLDQSWYELSPDGFYRFCGLIMYDGTVQVPNIERFWPTKSLYNGLWARAFMSRDRFKAIMCFIKVSSPLSEDPNDKLCKVRMLTTYIRMKCIKLYQPHQNVSIDERMVWNKGKYAFRQYIQDKPTKWGMKLWILADSLFGYTYDFDIYLGKQDNGPFVALLD
;
A
#
# COMPACT_ATOMS: atom_id res chain seq x y z
N MET A 1 11.40 -44.16 32.62
CA MET A 1 11.92 -44.06 34.00
C MET A 1 13.44 -44.08 33.89
N ASP A 2 14.06 -43.22 33.08
CA ASP A 2 14.16 -41.74 33.14
C ASP A 2 15.49 -41.41 33.82
N SER A 3 16.42 -40.80 33.07
CA SER A 3 16.93 -39.45 33.32
C SER A 3 18.25 -39.21 32.58
N ASP A 4 18.25 -38.12 31.80
CA ASP A 4 19.33 -37.16 31.56
C ASP A 4 20.47 -37.53 30.59
N SER A 5 20.36 -37.00 29.36
CA SER A 5 21.51 -36.67 28.52
C SER A 5 21.39 -35.22 28.04
N ASP A 6 22.43 -34.45 28.35
CA ASP A 6 22.57 -33.00 28.17
C ASP A 6 22.22 -32.46 26.77
N TYR A 7 21.46 -31.37 26.79
CA TYR A 7 21.25 -30.47 25.66
C TYR A 7 22.38 -29.42 25.63
N GLN A 8 23.11 -29.34 24.52
CA GLN A 8 24.06 -28.26 24.21
C GLN A 8 23.63 -27.59 22.90
N PRO A 9 23.51 -26.24 22.84
CA PRO A 9 23.10 -25.53 21.63
C PRO A 9 24.27 -25.39 20.64
N LYS A 10 24.02 -25.69 19.36
CA LYS A 10 24.96 -25.38 18.27
C LYS A 10 24.74 -23.95 17.79
N THR A 11 25.77 -23.13 17.94
CA THR A 11 25.94 -21.82 17.31
C THR A 11 26.69 -21.99 16.01
N ASP A 12 25.98 -21.97 14.88
CA ASP A 12 26.59 -21.79 13.56
C ASP A 12 26.20 -20.38 13.09
N VAL A 13 27.06 -19.41 13.39
CA VAL A 13 27.06 -18.07 12.81
C VAL A 13 27.93 -18.16 11.58
N ASP A 14 27.31 -18.13 10.39
CA ASP A 14 28.03 -18.02 9.12
C ASP A 14 28.50 -16.56 8.95
N SER A 15 29.80 -16.38 8.78
CA SER A 15 30.54 -15.14 9.02
C SER A 15 30.75 -14.32 7.75
N SER A 16 29.71 -14.11 6.93
CA SER A 16 29.82 -13.40 5.65
C SER A 16 29.09 -12.06 5.57
N ASP A 17 28.30 -11.68 6.59
CA ASP A 17 27.40 -10.51 6.51
C ASP A 17 27.92 -9.28 7.30
N ASP A 18 29.04 -9.42 8.02
CA ASP A 18 29.59 -8.34 8.86
C ASP A 18 30.58 -7.40 8.14
N GLU A 19 31.04 -7.73 6.92
CA GLU A 19 31.99 -6.88 6.16
C GLU A 19 31.34 -5.72 5.37
N VAL A 20 30.01 -5.65 5.27
CA VAL A 20 29.34 -4.62 4.45
C VAL A 20 29.20 -3.28 5.19
N TRP A 21 29.21 -3.29 6.52
CA TRP A 21 28.96 -2.09 7.32
C TRP A 21 30.21 -1.27 7.66
N GLU A 22 31.42 -1.84 7.55
CA GLU A 22 32.66 -1.10 7.83
C GLU A 22 33.17 -0.23 6.67
N LEU A 23 32.58 -0.37 5.47
CA LEU A 23 32.99 0.41 4.29
C LEU A 23 32.36 1.80 4.18
N ILE A 24 31.41 2.15 5.05
CA ILE A 24 30.71 3.45 5.00
C ILE A 24 31.42 4.51 5.88
N ASP A 25 32.27 4.11 6.83
CA ASP A 25 32.82 5.01 7.86
C ASP A 25 34.30 5.42 7.64
N SER A 26 34.90 5.12 6.47
CA SER A 26 36.35 5.33 6.24
C SER A 26 36.76 6.36 5.19
N SER A 27 35.93 7.37 4.90
CA SER A 27 36.38 8.51 4.07
C SER A 27 36.18 9.85 4.76
N ASP A 28 37.13 10.16 5.63
CA ASP A 28 37.35 11.51 6.11
C ASP A 28 38.03 12.38 5.03
N ASP A 29 37.53 13.61 4.99
CA ASP A 29 38.24 14.86 4.74
C ASP A 29 38.42 15.45 3.31
N LYS A 30 38.00 16.73 3.25
CA LYS A 30 38.63 17.85 2.50
C LYS A 30 38.50 17.85 0.97
N ASN A 31 37.38 18.40 0.49
CA ASN A 31 37.34 19.51 -0.48
C ASN A 31 35.90 19.77 -0.94
N ILE A 32 35.21 20.71 -0.28
CA ILE A 32 33.97 21.30 -0.82
C ILE A 32 34.27 22.77 -1.15
N PRO A 33 34.28 23.19 -2.42
CA PRO A 33 34.42 24.59 -2.77
C PRO A 33 33.16 25.36 -2.36
N PRO A 34 33.27 26.62 -1.90
CA PRO A 34 32.10 27.40 -1.52
C PRO A 34 31.42 27.97 -2.78
N ASN A 35 30.10 27.88 -2.80
CA ASN A 35 29.16 28.53 -3.71
C ASN A 35 29.17 28.08 -5.18
N SER A 36 28.22 27.22 -5.54
CA SER A 36 27.48 27.35 -6.79
C SER A 36 25.98 27.39 -6.48
N THR A 37 25.43 28.59 -6.53
CA THR A 37 23.99 28.87 -6.42
C THR A 37 23.30 28.30 -7.66
N LEU A 38 22.88 27.03 -7.63
CA LEU A 38 21.87 26.54 -8.55
C LEU A 38 20.51 26.98 -8.00
N ASN A 39 19.96 28.03 -8.61
CA ASN A 39 18.60 28.49 -8.42
C ASN A 39 17.63 27.34 -8.77
N ALA A 40 17.30 26.51 -7.79
CA ALA A 40 16.15 25.63 -7.85
C ALA A 40 14.91 26.50 -7.67
N THR A 41 14.37 26.99 -8.79
CA THR A 41 13.01 27.50 -8.83
C THR A 41 12.10 26.36 -8.42
N GLN A 42 11.68 26.34 -7.15
CA GLN A 42 10.68 25.39 -6.69
C GLN A 42 9.40 25.63 -7.50
N PRO A 43 8.85 24.64 -8.20
CA PRO A 43 7.52 24.78 -8.76
C PRO A 43 6.55 24.91 -7.59
N ASN A 44 5.85 26.06 -7.53
CA ASN A 44 4.67 26.26 -6.70
C ASN A 44 3.66 25.16 -7.05
N ILE A 45 3.65 24.10 -6.24
CA ILE A 45 2.64 23.06 -6.29
C ILE A 45 1.42 23.57 -5.53
N ASN A 46 0.47 24.13 -6.27
CA ASN A 46 -0.88 24.33 -5.78
C ASN A 46 -1.47 22.94 -5.48
N TYR A 47 -1.66 22.64 -4.19
CA TYR A 47 -2.42 21.48 -3.73
C TYR A 47 -3.90 21.78 -3.92
N GLU A 48 -4.36 21.77 -5.16
CA GLU A 48 -5.78 21.95 -5.47
C GLU A 48 -6.41 20.58 -5.75
N TYR A 49 -7.27 20.18 -4.81
CA TYR A 49 -8.38 19.22 -4.90
C TYR A 49 -8.52 18.49 -6.24
N ASP A 50 -8.18 17.19 -6.29
CA ASP A 50 -8.34 16.43 -7.55
C ASP A 50 -8.64 14.92 -7.36
N VAL A 51 -8.97 14.47 -6.14
CA VAL A 51 -9.34 13.05 -5.89
C VAL A 51 -10.77 12.89 -5.39
N LEU A 52 -11.30 13.94 -4.76
CA LEU A 52 -12.65 13.93 -4.18
C LEU A 52 -13.68 14.53 -5.12
N ASP A 53 -13.30 15.49 -5.97
CA ASP A 53 -14.18 16.11 -6.97
C ASP A 53 -14.43 15.21 -8.19
N THR A 54 -13.66 14.14 -8.36
CA THR A 54 -13.86 13.13 -9.40
C THR A 54 -14.77 11.98 -8.96
N MET A 55 -15.27 11.98 -7.72
CA MET A 55 -16.34 11.06 -7.34
C MET A 55 -17.68 11.63 -7.82
N PRO A 56 -18.40 10.98 -8.75
CA PRO A 56 -19.75 11.41 -9.07
C PRO A 56 -20.59 11.31 -7.79
N GLU A 57 -21.29 12.38 -7.44
CA GLU A 57 -22.33 12.34 -6.41
C GLU A 57 -23.23 11.12 -6.71
N ALA A 58 -23.34 10.21 -5.74
CA ALA A 58 -24.14 9.02 -5.91
C ALA A 58 -25.59 9.46 -6.20
N PRO A 59 -26.21 9.07 -7.33
CA PRO A 59 -27.57 9.47 -7.60
C PRO A 59 -28.46 8.93 -6.48
N ALA A 60 -29.44 9.72 -6.04
CA ALA A 60 -30.33 9.40 -4.92
C ALA A 60 -31.03 8.02 -5.00
N SER A 61 -31.00 7.38 -6.18
CA SER A 61 -31.40 5.99 -6.44
C SER A 61 -30.50 4.91 -5.85
N PHE A 62 -29.29 5.24 -5.34
CA PHE A 62 -28.42 4.32 -4.59
C PHE A 62 -28.78 4.22 -3.11
N LEU A 63 -29.73 5.02 -2.62
CA LEU A 63 -30.30 4.78 -1.29
C LEU A 63 -31.16 3.51 -1.36
N PRO A 64 -30.93 2.51 -0.50
CA PRO A 64 -31.74 1.31 -0.50
C PRO A 64 -33.22 1.70 -0.27
N GLU A 65 -34.10 1.19 -1.12
CA GLU A 65 -35.54 1.34 -0.96
C GLU A 65 -35.93 0.89 0.45
N ARG A 66 -36.58 1.78 1.21
CA ARG A 66 -36.94 1.54 2.62
C ARG A 66 -37.88 0.35 2.69
N VAL A 67 -37.36 -0.83 3.03
CA VAL A 67 -38.16 -1.99 3.39
C VAL A 67 -38.88 -1.67 4.71
N PRO A 68 -40.21 -1.58 4.75
CA PRO A 68 -40.93 -1.24 5.97
C PRO A 68 -40.74 -2.35 7.00
N GLY A 69 -40.12 -2.02 8.15
CA GLY A 69 -39.93 -2.93 9.29
C GLY A 69 -38.48 -3.31 9.59
N ILE A 70 -37.51 -2.95 8.77
CA ILE A 70 -36.08 -3.08 9.09
C ILE A 70 -35.56 -1.69 9.47
N GLN A 71 -35.32 -1.49 10.77
CA GLN A 71 -34.63 -0.32 11.25
C GLN A 71 -33.15 -0.49 10.89
N LEU A 72 -32.74 0.04 9.73
CA LEU A 72 -31.33 0.20 9.39
C LEU A 72 -30.67 0.90 10.57
N ASP A 73 -29.67 0.22 11.16
CA ASP A 73 -28.87 0.77 12.25
C ASP A 73 -28.38 2.16 11.84
N GLN A 74 -28.76 3.18 12.62
CA GLN A 74 -28.41 4.58 12.39
C GLN A 74 -26.90 4.84 12.55
N SER A 75 -26.08 3.81 12.77
CA SER A 75 -24.64 3.87 12.92
C SER A 75 -23.87 4.18 11.63
N TRP A 76 -24.45 3.93 10.45
CA TRP A 76 -23.80 4.24 9.17
C TRP A 76 -24.22 5.60 8.62
N TYR A 77 -23.23 6.47 8.42
CA TYR A 77 -23.38 7.76 7.75
C TYR A 77 -22.36 7.92 6.63
N GLU A 78 -22.62 8.86 5.72
CA GLU A 78 -21.77 9.13 4.56
C GLU A 78 -20.31 9.44 4.97
N LEU A 79 -19.35 8.99 4.15
CA LEU A 79 -17.94 9.20 4.43
C LEU A 79 -17.49 10.55 3.87
N SER A 80 -17.27 11.52 4.75
CA SER A 80 -16.71 12.81 4.36
C SER A 80 -15.24 12.70 3.95
N PRO A 81 -14.73 13.64 3.13
CA PRO A 81 -13.30 13.81 2.85
C PRO A 81 -12.39 13.73 4.08
N ASP A 82 -12.68 14.51 5.12
CA ASP A 82 -11.92 14.54 6.37
C ASP A 82 -11.96 13.17 7.08
N GLY A 83 -13.13 12.52 7.09
CA GLY A 83 -13.28 11.17 7.62
C GLY A 83 -12.42 10.14 6.87
N PHE A 84 -12.33 10.26 5.54
CA PHE A 84 -11.49 9.40 4.72
C PHE A 84 -10.00 9.66 4.97
N TYR A 85 -9.56 10.92 5.09
CA TYR A 85 -8.16 11.22 5.43
C TYR A 85 -7.76 10.71 6.81
N ARG A 86 -8.65 10.81 7.82
CA ARG A 86 -8.44 10.19 9.14
C ARG A 86 -8.30 8.68 9.05
N PHE A 87 -9.10 8.05 8.20
CA PHE A 87 -9.01 6.62 7.92
C PHE A 87 -7.67 6.24 7.27
N CYS A 88 -7.22 6.96 6.24
CA CYS A 88 -5.91 6.76 5.64
C CYS A 88 -4.77 6.97 6.66
N GLY A 89 -4.88 8.01 7.50
CA GLY A 89 -3.96 8.26 8.61
C GLY A 89 -3.86 7.08 9.57
N LEU A 90 -4.98 6.44 9.90
CA LEU A 90 -5.01 5.23 10.71
C LEU A 90 -4.34 4.03 10.04
N ILE A 91 -4.50 3.85 8.72
CA ILE A 91 -3.80 2.78 7.98
C ILE A 91 -2.28 3.01 8.02
N MET A 92 -1.83 4.25 7.83
CA MET A 92 -0.39 4.59 7.93
C MET A 92 0.14 4.38 9.36
N TYR A 93 -0.66 4.74 10.36
CA TYR A 93 -0.34 4.52 11.76
C TYR A 93 -0.24 3.03 12.11
N ASP A 94 -1.16 2.20 11.62
CA ASP A 94 -1.15 0.73 11.76
C ASP A 94 0.12 0.11 11.13
N GLY A 95 0.56 0.62 9.99
CA GLY A 95 1.82 0.18 9.36
C GLY A 95 3.08 0.55 10.17
N THR A 96 3.01 1.62 10.97
CA THR A 96 4.16 2.13 11.75
C THR A 96 4.23 1.50 13.14
N VAL A 97 3.08 1.35 13.80
CA VAL A 97 2.99 0.83 15.17
C VAL A 97 2.58 -0.64 15.12
N GLN A 98 3.54 -1.53 15.37
CA GLN A 98 3.30 -2.97 15.35
C GLN A 98 2.52 -3.41 16.60
N VAL A 99 1.25 -3.78 16.42
CA VAL A 99 0.44 -4.44 17.45
C VAL A 99 -0.07 -5.81 16.96
N PRO A 100 -0.25 -6.79 17.85
CA PRO A 100 -0.65 -8.15 17.42
C PRO A 100 -2.01 -8.26 16.72
N ASN A 101 -2.91 -7.29 16.96
CA ASN A 101 -4.26 -7.29 16.40
C ASN A 101 -4.74 -5.85 16.29
N ILE A 102 -5.37 -5.51 15.16
CA ILE A 102 -5.93 -4.20 14.86
C ILE A 102 -6.91 -3.69 15.93
N GLU A 103 -7.61 -4.57 16.65
CA GLU A 103 -8.50 -4.17 17.74
C GLU A 103 -7.77 -3.57 18.94
N ARG A 104 -6.48 -3.90 19.09
CA ARG A 104 -5.62 -3.38 20.17
C ARG A 104 -5.21 -1.93 19.99
N PHE A 105 -5.59 -1.29 18.88
CA PHE A 105 -5.49 0.16 18.71
C PHE A 105 -6.58 0.94 19.47
N TRP A 106 -7.70 0.29 19.84
CA TRP A 106 -8.80 0.92 20.60
C TRP A 106 -9.00 0.37 22.03
N PRO A 107 -7.95 0.10 22.82
CA PRO A 107 -8.10 -0.43 24.16
C PRO A 107 -8.53 0.68 25.12
N THR A 108 -9.21 0.29 26.19
CA THR A 108 -9.60 1.22 27.27
C THR A 108 -8.88 0.92 28.58
N LYS A 109 -8.41 -0.31 28.78
CA LYS A 109 -7.82 -0.79 30.06
C LYS A 109 -6.65 -1.77 29.86
N SER A 110 -5.93 -1.68 28.73
CA SER A 110 -4.85 -2.61 28.38
C SER A 110 -3.48 -1.91 28.38
N LEU A 111 -2.40 -2.68 28.23
CA LEU A 111 -1.03 -2.15 28.00
C LEU A 111 -0.94 -1.25 26.76
N TYR A 112 -1.86 -1.40 25.83
CA TYR A 112 -1.98 -0.59 24.61
C TYR A 112 -2.81 0.70 24.84
N ASN A 113 -3.23 0.97 26.08
CA ASN A 113 -3.94 2.20 26.43
C ASN A 113 -3.03 3.41 26.19
N GLY A 114 -3.55 4.43 25.51
CA GLY A 114 -2.77 5.62 25.10
C GLY A 114 -2.38 5.65 23.62
N LEU A 115 -2.69 4.61 22.83
CA LEU A 115 -2.61 4.69 21.38
C LEU A 115 -3.62 5.69 20.81
N TRP A 116 -3.25 6.35 19.71
CA TRP A 116 -3.97 7.52 19.21
C TRP A 116 -5.16 7.17 18.33
N ALA A 117 -5.41 5.90 18.06
CA ALA A 117 -6.42 5.51 17.09
C ALA A 117 -7.83 6.03 17.44
N ARG A 118 -8.15 6.06 18.74
CA ARG A 118 -9.39 6.62 19.30
C ARG A 118 -9.56 8.12 19.06
N ALA A 119 -8.46 8.86 18.97
CA ALA A 119 -8.49 10.30 18.72
C ALA A 119 -8.84 10.61 17.25
N PHE A 120 -8.54 9.68 16.34
CA PHE A 120 -8.84 9.85 14.91
C PHE A 120 -10.24 9.35 14.55
N MET A 121 -10.61 8.14 14.96
CA MET A 121 -11.87 7.51 14.57
C MET A 121 -12.27 6.42 15.57
N SER A 122 -13.56 6.11 15.70
CA SER A 122 -14.00 4.96 16.49
C SER A 122 -13.66 3.64 15.79
N ARG A 123 -13.46 2.57 16.57
CA ARG A 123 -13.19 1.22 16.05
C ARG A 123 -14.28 0.76 15.08
N ASP A 124 -15.53 0.97 15.45
CA ASP A 124 -16.66 0.44 14.69
C ASP A 124 -16.84 1.21 13.37
N ARG A 125 -16.56 2.53 13.36
CA ARG A 125 -16.49 3.32 12.13
C ARG A 125 -15.35 2.87 11.22
N PHE A 126 -14.16 2.64 11.76
CA PHE A 126 -13.02 2.13 11.00
C PHE A 126 -13.35 0.78 10.34
N LYS A 127 -13.91 -0.16 11.10
CA LYS A 127 -14.34 -1.47 10.58
C LYS A 127 -15.43 -1.34 9.51
N ALA A 128 -16.40 -0.46 9.72
CA ALA A 128 -17.46 -0.23 8.74
C ALA A 128 -16.89 0.30 7.42
N ILE A 129 -15.97 1.27 7.45
CA ILE A 129 -15.30 1.77 6.24
C ILE A 129 -14.50 0.64 5.56
N MET A 130 -13.72 -0.14 6.32
CA MET A 130 -12.97 -1.30 5.78
C MET A 130 -13.87 -2.31 5.05
N CYS A 131 -15.11 -2.51 5.52
CA CYS A 131 -16.05 -3.46 4.90
C CYS A 131 -16.73 -2.92 3.64
N PHE A 132 -16.96 -1.60 3.56
CA PHE A 132 -17.77 -0.99 2.49
C PHE A 132 -16.96 -0.20 1.46
N ILE A 133 -15.65 0.01 1.66
CA ILE A 133 -14.83 0.74 0.70
C ILE A 133 -14.83 0.07 -0.68
N LYS A 134 -15.28 0.81 -1.69
CA LYS A 134 -15.30 0.40 -3.09
C LYS A 134 -14.76 1.54 -3.94
N VAL A 135 -13.83 1.22 -4.83
CA VAL A 135 -13.10 2.23 -5.65
C VAL A 135 -13.55 2.24 -7.11
N SER A 136 -14.44 1.31 -7.50
CA SER A 136 -15.07 1.26 -8.82
C SER A 136 -16.51 1.74 -8.77
N SER A 137 -16.97 2.33 -9.87
CA SER A 137 -18.40 2.50 -10.13
C SER A 137 -18.94 1.23 -10.79
N PRO A 138 -20.14 0.73 -10.42
CA PRO A 138 -20.76 -0.40 -11.12
C PRO A 138 -20.91 -0.18 -12.63
N LEU A 139 -21.03 1.07 -13.06
CA LEU A 139 -21.19 1.46 -14.46
C LEU A 139 -19.88 1.34 -15.27
N SER A 140 -18.73 1.37 -14.59
CA SER A 140 -17.41 1.31 -15.22
C SER A 140 -16.78 -0.08 -15.15
N GLU A 141 -17.52 -1.09 -14.67
CA GLU A 141 -17.01 -2.46 -14.53
C GLU A 141 -17.12 -3.23 -15.84
N ASP A 142 -15.99 -3.35 -16.56
CA ASP A 142 -15.86 -4.30 -17.66
C ASP A 142 -15.75 -5.73 -17.11
N PRO A 143 -16.68 -6.66 -17.44
CA PRO A 143 -16.62 -8.05 -17.00
C PRO A 143 -15.36 -8.79 -17.47
N ASN A 144 -14.72 -8.34 -18.55
CA ASN A 144 -13.52 -8.98 -19.09
C ASN A 144 -12.23 -8.51 -18.39
N ASP A 145 -12.25 -7.35 -17.74
CA ASP A 145 -11.10 -6.85 -16.97
C ASP A 145 -11.10 -7.45 -15.56
N LYS A 146 -10.18 -8.38 -15.30
CA LYS A 146 -9.99 -8.99 -13.97
C LYS A 146 -9.65 -7.96 -12.87
N LEU A 147 -9.18 -6.76 -13.24
CA LEU A 147 -8.87 -5.66 -12.32
C LEU A 147 -9.95 -4.59 -12.24
N CYS A 148 -11.11 -4.74 -12.89
CA CYS A 148 -12.12 -3.68 -13.01
C CYS A 148 -12.45 -2.97 -11.68
N LYS A 149 -12.46 -3.70 -10.55
CA LYS A 149 -12.74 -3.18 -9.21
C LYS A 149 -11.67 -2.25 -8.63
N VAL A 150 -10.42 -2.38 -9.07
CA VAL A 150 -9.27 -1.64 -8.56
C VAL A 150 -8.55 -0.84 -9.65
N ARG A 151 -8.94 -1.02 -10.92
CA ARG A 151 -8.30 -0.44 -12.11
C ARG A 151 -8.08 1.05 -11.96
N MET A 152 -9.13 1.78 -11.59
CA MET A 152 -9.08 3.23 -11.40
C MET A 152 -7.98 3.63 -10.41
N LEU A 153 -7.92 2.97 -9.25
CA LEU A 153 -6.91 3.25 -8.23
C LEU A 153 -5.50 2.90 -8.71
N THR A 154 -5.34 1.72 -9.32
CA THR A 154 -4.03 1.27 -9.81
C THR A 154 -3.48 2.17 -10.90
N THR A 155 -4.32 2.60 -11.85
CA THR A 155 -3.95 3.53 -12.91
C THR A 155 -3.61 4.89 -12.32
N TYR A 156 -4.41 5.39 -11.38
CA TYR A 156 -4.15 6.67 -10.71
C TYR A 156 -2.79 6.68 -10.00
N ILE A 157 -2.50 5.66 -9.19
CA ILE A 157 -1.22 5.53 -8.47
C ILE A 157 -0.07 5.46 -9.47
N ARG A 158 -0.18 4.60 -10.48
CA ARG A 158 0.82 4.45 -11.55
C ARG A 158 1.12 5.79 -12.23
N MET A 159 0.08 6.52 -12.63
CA MET A 159 0.24 7.85 -13.25
C MET A 159 0.93 8.85 -12.33
N LYS A 160 0.63 8.84 -11.03
CA LYS A 160 1.32 9.72 -10.06
C LYS A 160 2.78 9.33 -9.88
N CYS A 161 3.11 8.04 -9.84
CA CYS A 161 4.51 7.57 -9.76
C CYS A 161 5.35 8.12 -10.93
N ILE A 162 4.83 8.00 -12.15
CA ILE A 162 5.50 8.48 -13.37
C ILE A 162 5.60 10.01 -13.38
N LYS A 163 4.55 10.72 -12.98
CA LYS A 163 4.50 12.19 -13.04
C LYS A 163 5.38 12.89 -11.99
N LEU A 164 5.55 12.28 -10.81
CA LEU A 164 6.18 12.94 -9.66
C LEU A 164 7.70 12.70 -9.55
N TYR A 165 8.26 11.78 -10.33
CA TYR A 165 9.66 11.40 -10.22
C TYR A 165 10.29 11.11 -11.57
N GLN A 166 11.48 11.68 -11.81
CA GLN A 166 12.33 11.34 -12.94
C GLN A 166 13.39 10.32 -12.48
N PRO A 167 13.40 9.09 -13.00
CA PRO A 167 14.40 8.09 -12.61
C PRO A 167 15.80 8.48 -13.11
N HIS A 168 16.82 7.96 -12.41
CA HIS A 168 18.22 8.11 -12.80
C HIS A 168 18.55 7.21 -13.99
N GLN A 169 19.80 7.26 -14.44
CA GLN A 169 20.29 6.47 -15.57
C GLN A 169 20.08 4.96 -15.38
N ASN A 170 20.19 4.46 -14.15
CA ASN A 170 20.12 3.04 -13.85
C ASN A 170 18.78 2.68 -13.22
N VAL A 171 18.05 1.79 -13.88
CA VAL A 171 16.76 1.26 -13.44
C VAL A 171 16.78 -0.26 -13.43
N SER A 172 16.02 -0.85 -12.52
CA SER A 172 15.88 -2.30 -12.37
C SER A 172 14.43 -2.71 -12.59
N ILE A 173 14.23 -3.81 -13.33
CA ILE A 173 12.93 -4.46 -13.46
C ILE A 173 12.96 -5.75 -12.64
N ASP A 174 12.05 -5.89 -11.69
CA ASP A 174 11.93 -7.09 -10.86
C ASP A 174 10.49 -7.35 -10.43
N GLU A 175 10.26 -8.49 -9.79
CA GLU A 175 8.97 -9.02 -9.40
C GLU A 175 8.75 -8.83 -7.91
N ARG A 176 7.64 -8.18 -7.56
CA ARG A 176 7.20 -8.00 -6.17
C ARG A 176 5.95 -8.83 -5.89
N MET A 177 5.90 -9.41 -4.71
CA MET A 177 4.74 -10.15 -4.22
C MET A 177 3.99 -9.34 -3.16
N VAL A 178 2.71 -9.07 -3.42
CA VAL A 178 1.80 -8.50 -2.42
C VAL A 178 1.01 -9.64 -1.79
N TRP A 179 1.22 -9.82 -0.49
CA TRP A 179 0.53 -10.87 0.28
C TRP A 179 -0.97 -10.61 0.29
N ASN A 180 -1.76 -11.65 0.01
CA ASN A 180 -3.21 -11.58 0.11
C ASN A 180 -3.79 -12.97 0.36
N LYS A 181 -4.71 -13.10 1.34
CA LYS A 181 -5.44 -14.33 1.65
C LYS A 181 -6.71 -14.53 0.80
N GLY A 182 -7.11 -13.52 0.04
CA GLY A 182 -8.32 -13.53 -0.80
C GLY A 182 -8.24 -14.56 -1.93
N LYS A 183 -9.42 -15.03 -2.36
CA LYS A 183 -9.57 -15.89 -3.53
C LYS A 183 -9.86 -15.01 -4.74
N TYR A 184 -8.91 -14.93 -5.67
CA TYR A 184 -9.04 -14.20 -6.93
C TYR A 184 -8.29 -14.95 -8.04
N ALA A 185 -8.73 -14.75 -9.29
CA ALA A 185 -8.35 -15.60 -10.43
C ALA A 185 -6.86 -15.56 -10.80
N PHE A 186 -6.15 -14.48 -10.47
CA PHE A 186 -4.76 -14.25 -10.87
C PHE A 186 -3.74 -14.38 -9.72
N ARG A 187 -4.13 -14.99 -8.60
CA ARG A 187 -3.22 -15.30 -7.48
C ARG A 187 -2.07 -16.19 -7.96
N GLN A 188 -0.83 -15.79 -7.67
CA GLN A 188 0.38 -16.50 -8.06
C GLN A 188 1.05 -17.18 -6.87
N TYR A 189 1.74 -18.28 -7.18
CA TYR A 189 2.69 -18.93 -6.28
C TYR A 189 4.11 -18.75 -6.82
N ILE A 190 5.02 -18.24 -5.99
CA ILE A 190 6.45 -18.16 -6.30
C ILE A 190 7.21 -18.83 -5.16
N GLN A 191 7.92 -19.91 -5.47
CA GLN A 191 8.53 -20.79 -4.47
C GLN A 191 9.57 -20.09 -3.58
N ASP A 192 10.37 -19.22 -4.20
CA ASP A 192 11.57 -18.64 -3.59
C ASP A 192 11.35 -17.23 -3.01
N LYS A 193 10.09 -16.75 -2.96
CA LYS A 193 9.75 -15.47 -2.31
C LYS A 193 9.27 -15.73 -0.87
N PRO A 194 9.60 -14.86 0.11
CA PRO A 194 9.10 -14.99 1.48
C PRO A 194 7.56 -15.06 1.54
N THR A 195 6.92 -14.20 0.75
CA THR A 195 5.49 -14.26 0.45
C THR A 195 5.28 -15.14 -0.77
N LYS A 196 5.10 -16.45 -0.55
CA LYS A 196 4.95 -17.40 -1.66
C LYS A 196 3.65 -17.23 -2.42
N TRP A 197 2.55 -16.94 -1.72
CA TRP A 197 1.23 -16.78 -2.31
C TRP A 197 0.76 -15.34 -2.27
N GLY A 198 0.39 -14.78 -3.42
CA GLY A 198 -0.09 -13.40 -3.47
C GLY A 198 -0.35 -12.88 -4.88
N MET A 199 -0.43 -11.56 -4.97
CA MET A 199 -0.51 -10.85 -6.24
C MET A 199 0.91 -10.55 -6.71
N LYS A 200 1.26 -11.01 -7.90
CA LYS A 200 2.54 -10.71 -8.54
C LYS A 200 2.44 -9.36 -9.25
N LEU A 201 3.39 -8.48 -8.98
CA LEU A 201 3.58 -7.20 -9.68
C LEU A 201 4.93 -7.23 -10.39
N TRP A 202 4.96 -6.73 -11.62
CA TRP A 202 6.19 -6.30 -12.29
C TRP A 202 6.47 -4.86 -11.87
N ILE A 203 7.66 -4.59 -11.36
CA ILE A 203 8.06 -3.28 -10.84
C ILE A 203 9.25 -2.78 -11.66
N LEU A 204 9.16 -1.55 -12.16
CA LEU A 204 10.28 -0.77 -12.64
C LEU A 204 10.69 0.21 -11.55
N ALA A 205 11.89 0.03 -11.00
CA ALA A 205 12.39 0.84 -9.89
C ALA A 205 13.72 1.53 -10.25
N ASP A 206 13.90 2.72 -9.70
CA ASP A 206 15.16 3.44 -9.73
C ASP A 206 16.22 2.73 -8.87
N SER A 207 17.41 2.50 -9.42
CA SER A 207 18.43 1.70 -8.73
C SER A 207 19.08 2.44 -7.57
N LEU A 208 19.06 3.78 -7.56
CA LEU A 208 19.72 4.59 -6.54
C LEU A 208 18.85 4.72 -5.28
N PHE A 209 17.58 5.09 -5.43
CA PHE A 209 16.68 5.34 -4.29
C PHE A 209 15.63 4.23 -4.07
N GLY A 210 15.55 3.24 -4.97
CA GLY A 210 14.54 2.18 -4.88
C GLY A 210 13.12 2.65 -5.17
N TYR A 211 12.95 3.84 -5.76
CA TYR A 211 11.64 4.41 -6.08
C TYR A 211 10.94 3.60 -7.16
N THR A 212 9.68 3.17 -6.94
CA THR A 212 8.85 2.55 -7.98
C THR A 212 8.39 3.61 -8.98
N TYR A 213 9.03 3.63 -10.14
CA TYR A 213 8.67 4.53 -11.24
C TYR A 213 7.43 4.05 -11.99
N ASP A 214 7.38 2.75 -12.30
CA ASP A 214 6.23 2.14 -12.97
C ASP A 214 5.96 0.72 -12.43
N PHE A 215 4.73 0.22 -12.58
CA PHE A 215 4.38 -1.15 -12.24
C PHE A 215 3.19 -1.68 -13.04
N ASP A 216 3.11 -3.00 -13.15
CA ASP A 216 1.96 -3.70 -13.71
C ASP A 216 1.60 -4.95 -12.89
N ILE A 217 0.31 -5.28 -12.83
CA ILE A 217 -0.20 -6.42 -12.07
C ILE A 217 -0.33 -7.61 -13.01
N TYR A 218 0.32 -8.72 -12.66
CA TYR A 218 0.25 -9.93 -13.46
C TYR A 218 -1.10 -10.65 -13.32
N LEU A 219 -1.82 -10.83 -14.44
CA LEU A 219 -3.18 -11.39 -14.49
C LEU A 219 -3.25 -12.87 -14.89
N GLY A 220 -2.11 -13.55 -14.85
CA GLY A 220 -1.95 -14.89 -15.42
C GLY A 220 -1.65 -14.82 -16.92
N LYS A 221 -1.59 -16.00 -17.54
CA LYS A 221 -1.50 -16.11 -19.00
C LYS A 221 -2.77 -15.53 -19.63
N GLN A 222 -2.60 -14.58 -20.55
CA GLN A 222 -3.67 -14.06 -21.39
C GLN A 222 -3.50 -14.66 -22.80
N ASP A 223 -4.60 -14.93 -23.49
CA ASP A 223 -4.59 -15.52 -24.84
C ASP A 223 -4.16 -14.52 -25.91
N ASN A 224 -4.19 -13.22 -25.59
CA ASN A 224 -3.62 -12.14 -26.40
C ASN A 224 -2.28 -11.71 -25.78
N GLY A 225 -1.24 -11.61 -26.61
CA GLY A 225 0.13 -11.31 -26.16
C GLY A 225 0.27 -10.02 -25.33
N PRO A 226 1.34 -9.88 -24.54
CA PRO A 226 1.45 -8.82 -23.55
C PRO A 226 1.99 -7.55 -24.20
N PHE A 227 1.12 -6.64 -24.65
CA PHE A 227 1.33 -5.18 -24.60
C PHE A 227 0.12 -4.51 -25.28
N VAL A 228 -0.76 -3.91 -24.49
CA VAL A 228 -1.46 -2.72 -24.96
C VAL A 228 -0.70 -1.58 -24.30
N ALA A 229 0.24 -0.98 -25.03
CA ALA A 229 0.76 0.32 -24.67
C ALA A 229 -0.45 1.27 -24.65
N LEU A 230 -0.89 1.66 -23.46
CA LEU A 230 -1.79 2.80 -23.32
C LEU A 230 -0.95 4.06 -23.52
N LEU A 231 -0.61 4.32 -24.78
CA LEU A 231 -0.13 5.59 -25.30
C LEU A 231 -0.87 5.83 -26.62
N ASP A 232 -2.06 6.39 -26.49
CA ASP A 232 -2.73 7.23 -27.49
C ASP A 232 -3.36 8.42 -26.74
#